data_AF-A0AAN5IFF3-F1
#
_entry.id   AF-A0AAN5IFF3-F1
#
_cell.length_a   1.000
_cell.length_b   1.000
_cell.length_c   1.000
_cell.angle_alpha   90.00
_cell.angle_beta   90.00
_cell.angle_gamma   90.00
#
_symmetry.space_group_name_H-M   'P 1'
#
loop_
_entity.id
_entity.type
_entity.pdbx_description
1 polymer ?
#
loop_
_entity_poly.entity_id
_entity_poly.type
_entity_poly.pdbx_seq_one_letter_code
_entity_poly.pdbx_strand_id
1 'polypeptide(L)'
;LFAMGFATLAAVACLLGVVASQGIVYNSVFCTSYGLVGTSTEWINKYKTMVTNLNKDTTLSAQKTRATNFLNNNWKNLKGIFDKNQLTLDLASAKSKLESRWRIVTYLKGLLAKIKPKLAATKFTEIRNMLWATDKAEGNNLYFAYDDWKTDALAAITNAAKKTEVNKIIMNYEIANPKFNDDKFTWMGGFGFNKCGLS
;
A
#
# COMPACT_ATOMS: atom_id res chain seq x y z
N LEU A 1 -52.99 -5.31 -29.51
CA LEU A 1 -52.41 -6.60 -29.97
C LEU A 1 -51.14 -6.29 -30.76
N PHE A 2 -50.03 -6.97 -30.43
CA PHE A 2 -48.70 -6.98 -31.05
C PHE A 2 -47.91 -5.65 -31.04
N ALA A 3 -46.62 -5.57 -30.70
CA ALA A 3 -45.61 -6.59 -30.41
C ALA A 3 -44.51 -6.04 -29.49
N MET A 4 -43.85 -6.96 -28.79
CA MET A 4 -42.64 -6.79 -27.97
C MET A 4 -41.44 -6.28 -28.79
N GLY A 5 -40.51 -5.61 -28.11
CA GLY A 5 -39.16 -5.36 -28.62
C GLY A 5 -38.19 -5.06 -27.49
N PHE A 6 -37.51 -6.10 -27.01
CA PHE A 6 -36.33 -6.05 -26.14
C PHE A 6 -35.24 -5.13 -26.70
N ALA A 7 -34.63 -4.31 -25.84
CA ALA A 7 -33.21 -3.89 -25.86
C ALA A 7 -33.10 -2.69 -24.88
N THR A 8 -32.18 -2.57 -23.94
CA THR A 8 -30.79 -3.04 -23.94
C THR A 8 -30.34 -3.09 -22.48
N LEU A 9 -29.86 -4.25 -22.04
CA LEU A 9 -29.01 -4.38 -20.86
C LEU A 9 -27.70 -3.63 -21.19
N ALA A 10 -27.59 -2.36 -20.83
CA ALA A 10 -26.33 -1.63 -20.90
C ALA A 10 -25.57 -1.87 -19.60
N ALA A 11 -24.61 -2.79 -19.70
CA ALA A 11 -23.64 -3.15 -18.69
C ALA A 11 -22.96 -1.91 -18.07
N VAL A 12 -23.31 -1.57 -16.84
CA VAL A 12 -22.39 -0.87 -15.95
C VAL A 12 -21.59 -1.92 -15.20
N ALA A 13 -20.70 -2.58 -15.94
CA ALA A 13 -19.58 -3.35 -15.43
C ALA A 13 -18.51 -2.42 -14.81
N CYS A 14 -18.91 -1.48 -13.94
CA CYS A 14 -18.00 -0.57 -13.22
C CYS A 14 -17.75 -1.00 -11.76
N LEU A 15 -18.10 -2.23 -11.39
CA LEU A 15 -17.84 -2.78 -10.04
C LEU A 15 -16.79 -3.89 -10.00
N LEU A 16 -16.20 -4.26 -11.15
CA LEU A 16 -15.03 -5.14 -11.20
C LEU A 16 -13.74 -4.34 -11.30
N GLY A 17 -13.52 -3.50 -10.29
CA GLY A 17 -12.23 -2.91 -9.95
C GLY A 17 -11.72 -3.43 -8.62
N VAL A 18 -12.08 -4.66 -8.21
CA VAL A 18 -11.38 -5.35 -7.13
C VAL A 18 -10.10 -5.91 -7.72
N VAL A 19 -9.09 -5.07 -7.91
CA VAL A 19 -7.73 -5.56 -8.16
C VAL A 19 -6.71 -4.69 -7.44
N ALA A 20 -5.85 -5.34 -6.68
CA ALA A 20 -5.08 -4.80 -5.59
C ALA A 20 -3.99 -3.81 -6.01
N SER A 21 -4.28 -2.51 -6.05
CA SER A 21 -3.23 -1.51 -5.95
C SER A 21 -2.82 -1.36 -4.47
N GLN A 22 -2.05 -2.33 -3.97
CA GLN A 22 -1.18 -2.06 -2.80
C GLN A 22 -0.16 -0.98 -3.10
N GLY A 23 0.08 -0.75 -4.41
CA GLY A 23 0.86 0.37 -4.92
C GLY A 23 2.25 0.42 -4.30
N ILE A 24 2.95 -0.71 -4.23
CA ILE A 24 4.31 -0.74 -3.70
C ILE A 24 5.19 0.02 -4.70
N VAL A 25 5.74 1.15 -4.29
CA VAL A 25 6.66 1.92 -5.13
C VAL A 25 8.05 1.29 -5.11
N TYR A 26 8.81 1.47 -6.19
CA TYR A 26 10.14 0.85 -6.34
C TYR A 26 11.11 1.30 -5.24
N ASN A 27 11.08 2.57 -4.84
CA ASN A 27 11.94 3.10 -3.78
C ASN A 27 11.34 2.95 -2.37
N SER A 28 10.36 2.07 -2.19
CA SER A 28 9.76 1.81 -0.88
C SER A 28 10.75 1.08 0.03
N VAL A 29 10.48 1.05 1.33
CA VAL A 29 11.29 0.28 2.30
C VAL A 29 11.28 -1.24 2.02
N PHE A 30 10.41 -1.71 1.14
CA PHE A 30 10.41 -3.09 0.67
C PHE A 30 11.70 -3.46 -0.09
N CYS A 31 12.32 -2.52 -0.78
CA CYS A 31 13.53 -2.75 -1.57
C CYS A 31 14.74 -3.20 -0.72
N THR A 32 14.80 -2.78 0.56
CA THR A 32 15.94 -3.11 1.43
C THR A 32 15.96 -4.58 1.79
N SER A 33 14.80 -5.24 1.82
CA SER A 33 14.67 -6.69 1.97
C SER A 33 15.21 -7.49 0.78
N TYR A 34 15.68 -6.82 -0.27
CA TYR A 34 16.30 -7.41 -1.45
C TYR A 34 17.74 -6.96 -1.63
N GLY A 35 18.33 -6.26 -0.65
CA GLY A 35 19.76 -5.95 -0.71
C GLY A 35 20.18 -5.10 -1.91
N LEU A 36 19.29 -4.23 -2.39
CA LEU A 36 19.53 -3.50 -3.66
C LEU A 36 20.45 -2.30 -3.55
N VAL A 37 20.75 -1.87 -2.33
CA VAL A 37 21.63 -0.72 -2.09
C VAL A 37 23.01 -1.01 -2.69
N GLY A 38 23.43 -0.18 -3.64
CA GLY A 38 24.69 -0.31 -4.34
C GLY A 38 24.80 -1.48 -5.32
N THR A 39 23.70 -2.15 -5.67
CA THR A 39 23.70 -3.17 -6.75
C THR A 39 23.82 -2.53 -8.14
N SER A 40 24.14 -3.32 -9.17
CA SER A 40 24.23 -2.82 -10.55
C SER A 40 22.85 -2.39 -11.08
N THR A 41 22.83 -1.49 -12.08
CA THR A 41 21.62 -1.07 -12.80
C THR A 41 20.79 -2.24 -13.34
N GLU A 42 21.42 -3.33 -13.78
CA GLU A 42 20.72 -4.53 -14.24
C GLU A 42 19.78 -5.09 -13.15
N TRP A 43 20.30 -5.26 -11.93
CA TRP A 43 19.55 -5.80 -10.79
C TRP A 43 18.48 -4.83 -10.29
N ILE A 44 18.75 -3.53 -10.34
CA ILE A 44 17.74 -2.50 -10.09
C ILE A 44 16.56 -2.64 -11.07
N ASN A 45 16.83 -2.82 -12.36
CA ASN A 45 15.79 -2.98 -13.38
C ASN A 45 15.02 -4.30 -13.25
N LYS A 46 15.70 -5.40 -12.90
CA LYS A 46 15.05 -6.68 -12.58
C LYS A 46 14.13 -6.55 -11.37
N TYR A 47 14.53 -5.81 -10.34
CA TYR A 47 13.67 -5.52 -9.20
C TYR A 47 12.47 -4.64 -9.57
N LYS A 48 12.67 -3.55 -10.32
CA LYS A 48 11.56 -2.69 -10.80
C LYS A 48 10.52 -3.52 -11.56
N THR A 49 10.97 -4.44 -12.41
CA THR A 49 10.10 -5.42 -13.10
C THR A 49 9.38 -6.35 -12.13
N MET A 50 10.10 -6.89 -11.13
CA MET A 50 9.50 -7.73 -10.10
C MET A 50 8.40 -7.00 -9.33
N VAL A 51 8.64 -5.77 -8.87
CA VAL A 51 7.65 -4.95 -8.17
C VAL A 51 6.46 -4.60 -9.07
N THR A 52 6.70 -4.29 -10.35
CA THR A 52 5.64 -4.08 -11.34
C THR A 52 4.70 -5.29 -11.41
N ASN A 53 5.27 -6.50 -11.47
CA ASN A 53 4.48 -7.72 -11.53
C ASN A 53 3.84 -8.07 -10.18
N LEU A 54 4.50 -7.74 -9.07
CA LEU A 54 3.96 -7.90 -7.72
C LEU A 54 2.71 -7.03 -7.52
N ASN A 55 2.70 -5.80 -8.06
CA ASN A 55 1.52 -4.93 -8.04
C ASN A 55 0.39 -5.40 -8.97
N LYS A 56 0.64 -6.32 -9.90
CA LYS A 56 -0.40 -6.96 -10.72
C LYS A 56 -1.01 -8.18 -10.03
N ASP A 57 -0.31 -8.76 -9.05
CA ASP A 57 -0.82 -9.90 -8.30
C ASP A 57 -1.99 -9.47 -7.41
N THR A 58 -3.09 -10.20 -7.53
CA THR A 58 -4.36 -9.83 -6.89
C THR A 58 -4.50 -10.40 -5.47
N THR A 59 -3.59 -11.31 -5.08
CA THR A 59 -3.61 -12.01 -3.78
C THR A 59 -2.28 -11.90 -3.06
N LEU A 60 -2.32 -11.89 -1.73
CA LEU A 60 -1.12 -11.92 -0.89
C LEU A 60 -0.27 -13.17 -1.15
N SER A 61 -0.91 -14.32 -1.41
CA SER A 61 -0.22 -15.57 -1.72
C SER A 61 0.61 -15.47 -3.00
N ALA A 62 0.05 -14.90 -4.07
CA ALA A 62 0.76 -14.67 -5.32
C ALA A 62 1.94 -13.70 -5.13
N GLN A 63 1.75 -12.60 -4.41
CA GLN A 63 2.82 -11.65 -4.10
C GLN A 63 3.96 -12.30 -3.29
N LYS A 64 3.64 -13.06 -2.25
CA LYS A 64 4.62 -13.80 -1.45
C LYS A 64 5.40 -14.81 -2.30
N THR A 65 4.72 -15.52 -3.19
CA THR A 65 5.33 -16.48 -4.10
C THR A 65 6.31 -15.78 -5.04
N ARG A 66 5.91 -14.66 -5.65
CA ARG A 66 6.76 -13.87 -6.54
C ARG A 66 8.01 -13.34 -5.82
N ALA A 67 7.81 -12.73 -4.64
CA ALA A 67 8.90 -12.24 -3.79
C ALA A 67 9.90 -13.36 -3.44
N THR A 68 9.38 -14.51 -3.02
CA THR A 68 10.17 -15.69 -2.66
C THR A 68 10.98 -16.21 -3.84
N ASN A 69 10.34 -16.37 -5.01
CA ASN A 69 11.01 -16.86 -6.21
C ASN A 69 12.10 -15.91 -6.68
N PHE A 70 11.86 -14.59 -6.59
CA PHE A 70 12.87 -13.60 -6.94
C PHE A 70 14.11 -13.72 -6.04
N LEU A 71 13.95 -13.77 -4.72
CA LEU A 71 15.08 -13.91 -3.79
C LEU A 71 15.82 -15.24 -4.00
N ASN A 72 15.11 -16.37 -4.03
CA ASN A 72 15.73 -17.69 -4.21
C ASN A 72 16.57 -17.80 -5.48
N ASN A 73 16.12 -17.19 -6.57
CA ASN A 73 16.79 -17.29 -7.87
C ASN A 73 17.95 -16.29 -8.03
N ASN A 74 17.98 -15.20 -7.26
CA ASN A 74 18.87 -14.08 -7.54
C ASN A 74 19.77 -13.65 -6.38
N TRP A 75 19.58 -14.18 -5.16
CA TRP A 75 20.23 -13.68 -3.94
C TRP A 75 21.75 -13.51 -4.01
N LYS A 76 22.47 -14.39 -4.72
CA LYS A 76 23.93 -14.28 -4.88
C LYS A 76 24.38 -13.00 -5.60
N ASN A 77 23.48 -12.36 -6.35
CA ASN A 77 23.75 -11.13 -7.08
C ASN A 77 23.24 -9.88 -6.35
N LEU A 78 22.57 -10.06 -5.21
CA LEU A 78 22.02 -9.00 -4.39
C LEU A 78 23.02 -8.67 -3.27
N LYS A 79 23.31 -7.39 -3.04
CA LYS A 79 24.28 -6.99 -2.01
C LYS A 79 23.68 -7.23 -0.63
N GLY A 80 24.51 -7.63 0.33
CA GLY A 80 24.07 -7.88 1.70
C GLY A 80 23.43 -9.26 1.93
N ILE A 81 23.26 -10.09 0.89
CA ILE A 81 22.84 -11.49 1.04
C ILE A 81 24.03 -12.41 0.72
N PHE A 82 24.85 -12.69 1.73
CA PHE A 82 26.12 -13.40 1.55
C PHE A 82 26.03 -14.92 1.79
N ASP A 83 24.98 -15.40 2.46
CA ASP A 83 24.77 -16.82 2.70
C ASP A 83 23.28 -17.22 2.77
N LYS A 84 23.03 -18.51 3.01
CA LYS A 84 21.68 -19.09 3.12
C LYS A 84 20.92 -18.67 4.39
N ASN A 85 21.63 -18.33 5.46
CA ASN A 85 21.00 -17.85 6.68
C ASN A 85 20.45 -16.45 6.47
N GLN A 86 21.26 -15.56 5.88
CA GLN A 86 20.85 -14.22 5.50
C GLN A 86 19.70 -14.25 4.48
N LEU A 87 19.77 -15.11 3.46
CA LEU A 87 18.64 -15.34 2.54
C LEU A 87 17.34 -15.71 3.28
N THR A 88 17.42 -16.56 4.30
CA THR A 88 16.24 -16.97 5.07
C THR A 88 15.63 -15.79 5.84
N LEU A 89 16.47 -14.92 6.42
CA LEU A 89 16.03 -13.70 7.09
C LEU A 89 15.38 -12.71 6.11
N ASP A 90 15.98 -12.53 4.93
CA ASP A 90 15.45 -11.63 3.89
C ASP A 90 14.13 -12.13 3.31
N LEU A 91 13.98 -13.45 3.12
CA LEU A 91 12.71 -14.07 2.73
C LEU A 91 11.62 -13.84 3.78
N ALA A 92 11.94 -14.01 5.07
CA ALA A 92 11.00 -13.75 6.16
C ALA A 92 10.61 -12.26 6.23
N SER A 93 11.59 -11.37 6.10
CA SER A 93 11.41 -9.91 6.05
C SER A 93 10.50 -9.50 4.90
N ALA A 94 10.75 -9.99 3.67
CA ALA A 94 9.91 -9.69 2.51
C ALA A 94 8.46 -10.17 2.70
N LYS A 95 8.27 -11.39 3.24
CA LYS A 95 6.91 -11.91 3.54
C LYS A 95 6.19 -11.03 4.57
N SER A 96 6.86 -10.71 5.67
CA SER A 96 6.27 -9.89 6.76
C SER A 96 5.89 -8.49 6.28
N LYS A 97 6.75 -7.83 5.47
CA LYS A 97 6.44 -6.53 4.89
C LYS A 97 5.24 -6.56 3.95
N LEU A 98 5.13 -7.58 3.09
CA LEU A 98 3.95 -7.74 2.23
C LEU A 98 2.68 -7.91 3.06
N GLU A 99 2.71 -8.75 4.09
CA GLU A 99 1.55 -8.93 4.98
C GLU A 99 1.15 -7.64 5.68
N SER A 100 2.12 -6.91 6.23
CA SER A 100 1.89 -5.59 6.84
C SER A 100 1.25 -4.63 5.83
N ARG A 101 1.75 -4.57 4.58
CA ARG A 101 1.16 -3.70 3.55
C ARG A 101 -0.29 -4.04 3.26
N TRP A 102 -0.63 -5.32 3.21
CA TRP A 102 -2.01 -5.78 3.11
C TRP A 102 -2.89 -5.28 4.24
N ARG A 103 -2.41 -5.37 5.48
CA ARG A 103 -3.16 -4.90 6.64
C ARG A 103 -3.29 -3.37 6.67
N ILE A 104 -2.22 -2.64 6.34
CA ILE A 104 -2.23 -1.17 6.20
C ILE A 104 -3.27 -0.73 5.16
N VAL A 105 -3.22 -1.28 3.94
CA VAL A 105 -4.15 -0.89 2.87
C VAL A 105 -5.60 -1.24 3.23
N THR A 106 -5.80 -2.38 3.90
CA THR A 106 -7.12 -2.80 4.37
C THR A 106 -7.67 -1.84 5.43
N TYR A 107 -6.85 -1.48 6.42
CA TYR A 107 -7.17 -0.49 7.45
C TYR A 107 -7.59 0.84 6.81
N LEU A 108 -6.78 1.38 5.89
CA LEU A 108 -7.05 2.66 5.25
C LEU A 108 -8.33 2.65 4.42
N LYS A 109 -8.59 1.58 3.67
CA LYS A 109 -9.85 1.41 2.94
C LYS A 109 -11.04 1.33 3.87
N GLY A 110 -10.91 0.64 5.01
CA GLY A 110 -11.92 0.58 6.04
C GLY A 110 -12.23 1.94 6.66
N LEU A 111 -11.20 2.71 7.01
CA LEU A 111 -11.34 4.08 7.50
C LEU A 111 -12.06 4.98 6.49
N LEU A 112 -11.60 4.97 5.23
CA LEU A 112 -12.22 5.75 4.15
C LEU A 112 -13.69 5.34 3.93
N ALA A 113 -14.03 4.06 4.03
CA ALA A 113 -15.42 3.61 3.91
C ALA A 113 -16.32 4.17 5.03
N LYS A 114 -15.79 4.34 6.26
CA LYS A 114 -16.52 4.96 7.37
C LYS A 114 -16.67 6.48 7.22
N ILE A 115 -15.66 7.14 6.64
CA ILE A 115 -15.67 8.58 6.36
C ILE A 115 -16.61 8.93 5.19
N LYS A 116 -16.63 8.11 4.14
CA LYS A 116 -17.39 8.33 2.89
C LYS A 116 -18.83 8.85 3.09
N PRO A 117 -19.70 8.24 3.90
CA PRO A 117 -21.09 8.70 4.05
C PRO A 117 -21.25 10.04 4.78
N LYS A 118 -20.17 10.62 5.34
CA LYS A 118 -20.21 11.88 6.09
C LYS A 118 -19.85 13.11 5.27
N LEU A 119 -19.29 12.90 4.08
CA LEU A 119 -18.78 13.96 3.23
C LEU A 119 -19.54 13.98 1.90
N ALA A 120 -19.60 15.16 1.28
CA ALA A 120 -19.97 15.27 -0.12
C ALA A 120 -19.02 14.43 -0.99
N ALA A 121 -19.52 13.85 -2.09
CA ALA A 121 -18.75 12.93 -2.92
C ALA A 121 -17.44 13.56 -3.46
N THR A 122 -17.48 14.84 -3.84
CA THR A 122 -16.30 15.60 -4.29
C THR A 122 -15.26 15.71 -3.19
N LYS A 123 -15.67 16.14 -1.99
CA LYS A 123 -14.77 16.26 -0.84
C LYS A 123 -14.23 14.90 -0.38
N PHE A 124 -15.04 13.84 -0.36
CA PHE A 124 -14.53 12.49 -0.09
C PHE A 124 -13.46 12.07 -1.11
N THR A 125 -13.69 12.36 -2.40
CA THR A 125 -12.73 12.04 -3.47
C THR A 125 -11.40 12.77 -3.26
N GLU A 126 -11.43 14.05 -2.90
CA GLU A 126 -10.26 14.85 -2.54
C GLU A 126 -9.47 14.22 -1.39
N ILE A 127 -10.12 13.97 -0.23
CA ILE A 127 -9.49 13.38 0.96
C ILE A 127 -8.87 12.01 0.66
N ARG A 128 -9.60 11.17 -0.09
CA ARG A 128 -9.11 9.85 -0.51
C ARG A 128 -7.87 9.99 -1.40
N ASN A 129 -7.89 10.92 -2.34
CA ASN A 129 -6.77 11.11 -3.26
C ASN A 129 -5.54 11.68 -2.52
N MET A 130 -5.74 12.58 -1.55
CA MET A 130 -4.68 13.06 -0.66
C MET A 130 -3.99 11.89 0.06
N LEU A 131 -4.77 10.96 0.64
CA LEU A 131 -4.19 9.79 1.33
C LEU A 131 -3.25 8.99 0.44
N TRP A 132 -3.72 8.64 -0.77
CA TRP A 132 -2.94 7.79 -1.68
C TRP A 132 -1.77 8.55 -2.31
N ALA A 133 -1.87 9.87 -2.45
CA ALA A 133 -0.76 10.72 -2.86
C ALA A 133 0.34 10.74 -1.78
N THR A 134 -0.03 10.98 -0.52
CA THR A 134 0.90 10.93 0.63
C THR A 134 1.56 9.57 0.76
N ASP A 135 0.77 8.48 0.73
CA ASP A 135 1.29 7.12 0.80
C ASP A 135 2.31 6.83 -0.32
N LYS A 136 2.04 7.26 -1.55
CA LYS A 136 2.97 7.09 -2.67
C LYS A 136 4.24 7.92 -2.51
N ALA A 137 4.11 9.21 -2.16
CA ALA A 137 5.24 10.12 -1.96
C ALA A 137 6.18 9.61 -0.87
N GLU A 138 5.61 9.00 0.17
CA GLU A 138 6.36 8.50 1.30
C GLU A 138 6.92 7.09 1.14
N GLY A 139 6.97 6.57 -0.09
CA GLY A 139 7.52 5.24 -0.29
C GLY A 139 6.66 4.15 0.35
N ASN A 140 5.36 4.40 0.45
CA ASN A 140 4.38 3.65 1.23
C ASN A 140 4.68 3.58 2.74
N ASN A 141 5.56 4.44 3.26
CA ASN A 141 5.87 4.54 4.68
C ASN A 141 4.92 5.52 5.38
N LEU A 142 3.85 4.97 5.97
CA LEU A 142 2.86 5.75 6.69
C LEU A 142 3.16 5.99 8.16
N TYR A 143 4.30 5.50 8.69
CA TYR A 143 4.60 5.61 10.12
C TYR A 143 4.50 7.06 10.62
N PHE A 144 5.14 7.99 9.91
CA PHE A 144 5.07 9.44 10.20
C PHE A 144 4.01 10.16 9.37
N ALA A 145 3.82 9.74 8.11
CA ALA A 145 3.01 10.48 7.16
C ALA A 145 1.49 10.34 7.36
N TYR A 146 1.05 9.36 8.15
CA TYR A 146 -0.38 9.16 8.41
C TYR A 146 -0.96 10.28 9.29
N ASP A 147 -0.21 10.76 10.28
CA ASP A 147 -0.67 11.85 11.16
C ASP A 147 -0.69 13.20 10.43
N ASP A 148 0.27 13.42 9.53
CA ASP A 148 0.28 14.56 8.61
C ASP A 148 -0.94 14.53 7.69
N TRP A 149 -1.20 13.39 7.04
CA TRP A 149 -2.40 13.24 6.21
C TRP A 149 -3.69 13.51 6.99
N LYS A 150 -3.82 13.03 8.23
CA LYS A 150 -5.01 13.31 9.06
C LYS A 150 -5.20 14.81 9.27
N THR A 151 -4.12 15.51 9.60
CA THR A 151 -4.12 16.95 9.85
C THR A 151 -4.59 17.70 8.60
N ASP A 152 -4.00 17.39 7.45
CA ASP A 152 -4.36 18.01 6.16
C ASP A 152 -5.79 17.66 5.74
N ALA A 153 -6.20 16.41 5.93
CA ALA A 153 -7.55 15.96 5.62
C ALA A 153 -8.62 16.70 6.44
N LEU A 154 -8.38 16.90 7.73
CA LEU A 154 -9.28 17.66 8.60
C LEU A 154 -9.26 19.16 8.27
N ALA A 155 -8.11 19.71 7.88
CA ALA A 155 -7.99 21.10 7.45
C ALA A 155 -8.82 21.36 6.17
N ALA A 156 -8.81 20.41 5.21
CA ALA A 156 -9.54 20.50 3.95
C ALA A 156 -11.08 20.44 4.10
N ILE A 157 -11.61 20.03 5.26
CA ILE A 157 -13.05 20.02 5.55
C ILE A 157 -13.45 21.39 6.14
N THR A 158 -14.09 22.23 5.34
CA THR A 158 -14.49 23.59 5.76
C THR A 158 -15.66 23.60 6.75
N ASN A 159 -16.61 22.68 6.60
CA ASN A 159 -17.75 22.58 7.52
C ASN A 159 -17.32 22.03 8.88
N ALA A 160 -17.46 22.84 9.93
CA ALA A 160 -17.02 22.50 11.29
C ALA A 160 -17.69 21.23 11.87
N ALA A 161 -19.01 21.07 11.69
CA ALA A 161 -19.71 19.89 12.18
C ALA A 161 -19.22 18.61 11.50
N LYS A 162 -19.02 18.65 10.18
CA LYS A 162 -18.46 17.51 9.42
C LYS A 162 -17.02 17.22 9.79
N LYS A 163 -16.20 18.24 10.04
CA LYS A 163 -14.84 18.07 10.55
C LYS A 163 -14.83 17.32 11.87
N THR A 164 -15.68 17.71 12.82
CA THR A 164 -15.82 17.03 14.12
C THR A 164 -16.30 15.58 13.96
N GLU A 165 -17.30 15.32 13.11
CA GLU A 165 -17.78 13.96 12.82
C GLU A 165 -16.66 13.07 12.26
N VAL A 166 -15.90 13.57 11.27
CA VAL A 166 -14.80 12.82 10.64
C VAL A 166 -13.67 12.58 11.63
N ASN A 167 -13.28 13.58 12.43
CA ASN A 167 -12.25 13.41 13.45
C ASN A 167 -12.63 12.32 14.46
N LYS A 168 -13.88 12.33 14.94
CA LYS A 168 -14.39 11.28 15.85
C LYS A 168 -14.35 9.89 15.20
N ILE A 169 -14.67 9.77 13.91
CA ILE A 169 -14.55 8.50 13.18
C ILE A 169 -13.11 8.01 13.16
N ILE A 170 -12.16 8.89 12.83
CA ILE A 170 -10.73 8.56 12.78
C ILE A 170 -10.26 8.05 14.15
N MET A 171 -10.50 8.83 15.22
CA MET A 171 -10.11 8.46 16.58
C MET A 171 -10.69 7.12 17.01
N ASN A 172 -11.99 6.90 16.81
CA ASN A 172 -12.64 5.64 17.17
C ASN A 172 -12.10 4.46 16.36
N TYR A 173 -11.78 4.69 15.08
CA TYR A 173 -11.24 3.65 14.21
C TYR A 173 -9.81 3.29 14.61
N GLU A 174 -8.98 4.24 15.02
CA GLU A 174 -7.64 4.00 15.57
C GLU A 174 -7.71 3.17 16.85
N ILE A 175 -8.57 3.56 17.80
CA ILE A 175 -8.78 2.81 19.05
C ILE A 175 -9.21 1.37 18.78
N ALA A 176 -10.10 1.16 17.80
CA ALA A 176 -10.59 -0.17 17.44
C ALA A 176 -9.56 -1.04 16.69
N ASN A 177 -8.44 -0.46 16.24
CA ASN A 177 -7.45 -1.14 15.41
C ASN A 177 -6.01 -0.84 15.90
N PRO A 178 -5.66 -1.24 17.13
CA PRO A 178 -4.38 -0.89 17.76
C PRO A 178 -3.16 -1.43 16.98
N LYS A 179 -3.33 -2.54 16.24
CA LYS A 179 -2.28 -3.16 15.43
C LYS A 179 -1.82 -2.34 14.23
N PHE A 180 -2.54 -1.26 13.88
CA PHE A 180 -2.14 -0.42 12.75
C PHE A 180 -0.75 0.20 12.95
N ASN A 181 -0.39 0.58 14.18
CA ASN A 181 0.94 1.09 14.48
C ASN A 181 2.04 0.03 14.31
N ASP A 182 1.79 -1.20 14.76
CA ASP A 182 2.72 -2.33 14.60
C ASP A 182 2.94 -2.67 13.12
N ASP A 183 1.86 -2.59 12.33
CA ASP A 183 1.95 -2.80 10.89
C ASP A 183 2.79 -1.72 10.21
N LYS A 184 2.55 -0.44 10.51
CA LYS A 184 3.39 0.66 10.01
C LYS A 184 4.87 0.46 10.39
N PHE A 185 5.15 0.04 11.62
CA PHE A 185 6.51 -0.22 12.08
C PHE A 185 7.15 -1.41 11.34
N THR A 186 6.41 -2.49 11.16
CA THR A 186 6.86 -3.68 10.41
C THR A 186 7.21 -3.33 8.97
N TRP A 187 6.42 -2.47 8.31
CA TRP A 187 6.70 -2.00 6.96
C TRP A 187 8.02 -1.21 6.88
N MET A 188 8.24 -0.33 7.85
CA MET A 188 9.44 0.51 7.95
C MET A 188 10.73 -0.30 8.21
N GLY A 189 10.64 -1.48 8.81
CA GLY A 189 11.80 -2.35 9.01
C GLY A 189 12.82 -1.86 10.07
N GLY A 190 12.40 -1.01 11.02
CA GLY A 190 13.22 -0.53 12.14
C GLY A 190 13.73 0.91 12.02
N PHE A 191 14.46 1.38 13.05
CA PHE A 191 15.04 2.74 13.13
C PHE A 191 16.25 2.86 12.19
N GLY A 192 15.99 3.05 10.90
CA GLY A 192 17.01 3.14 9.87
C GLY A 192 16.38 3.48 8.53
N PHE A 193 15.91 4.73 8.39
CA PHE A 193 15.32 5.21 7.14
C PHE A 193 16.36 5.19 6.04
N ASN A 194 16.20 4.29 5.08
CA ASN A 194 16.71 4.53 3.74
C ASN A 194 15.76 3.83 2.75
N LYS A 195 14.86 4.62 2.15
CA LYS A 195 14.31 4.31 0.81
C LYS A 195 15.53 3.91 -0.05
N CYS A 196 15.49 2.84 -0.87
CA CYS A 196 16.74 2.35 -1.52
C CYS A 196 17.41 3.33 -2.49
N GLY A 197 16.91 4.55 -2.66
CA GLY A 197 17.54 5.56 -3.51
C GLY A 197 17.88 5.00 -4.89
N LEU A 198 17.01 4.14 -5.45
CA LEU A 198 17.21 3.57 -6.78
C LEU A 198 17.05 4.74 -7.75
N SER A 199 18.16 5.41 -8.04
CA SER A 199 18.30 6.37 -9.13
C SER A 199 18.26 5.60 -10.44
#